data_AF-A0A520F0Y3-F1
#
_entry.id   AF-A0A520F0Y3-F1
#
_cell.length_a   1.000
_cell.length_b   1.000
_cell.length_c   1.000
_cell.angle_alpha   90.00
_cell.angle_beta   90.00
_cell.angle_gamma   90.00
#
_symmetry.space_group_name_H-M   'P 1'
#
loop_
_entity.id
_entity.type
_entity.pdbx_description
1 polymer ?
#
loop_
_entity_poly.entity_id
_entity_poly.type
_entity_poly.pdbx_seq_one_letter_code
_entity_poly.pdbx_strand_id
1 'polypeptide(L)'
;MTFPWLTVLWVLPVLGAILVALVPADRPTIARGVAVGFATGTLVVSVVLAVAFDSGGDRYQFLEDHSWIAAFGARYTLGLDGIGLVLVLLTTVLTPLLLVAGWHDGSRVANYGSRRVSHTYMALILVVESMVIV
;
A
#
# COMPACT_ATOMS: atom_id res chain seq x y z
N MET A 1 -20.94 -5.51 11.39
CA MET A 1 -20.59 -4.68 10.23
C MET A 1 -19.24 -5.17 9.72
N THR A 2 -19.20 -6.15 8.83
CA THR A 2 -17.95 -6.71 8.29
C THR A 2 -17.45 -5.82 7.17
N PHE A 3 -16.87 -4.67 7.53
CA PHE A 3 -16.17 -3.83 6.57
C PHE A 3 -14.83 -4.49 6.21
N PRO A 4 -14.47 -4.61 4.92
CA PRO A 4 -13.30 -5.37 4.49
C PRO A 4 -12.00 -4.53 4.63
N TRP A 5 -11.58 -4.31 5.87
CA TRP A 5 -10.42 -3.48 6.20
C TRP A 5 -9.11 -3.99 5.60
N LEU A 6 -8.88 -5.29 5.61
CA LEU A 6 -7.66 -5.90 5.08
C LEU A 6 -7.65 -5.82 3.56
N THR A 7 -8.80 -6.02 2.90
CA THR A 7 -8.90 -5.80 1.45
C THR A 7 -8.58 -4.35 1.08
N VAL A 8 -9.14 -3.38 1.81
CA VAL A 8 -8.84 -1.96 1.56
C VAL A 8 -7.36 -1.66 1.76
N LEU A 9 -6.74 -2.24 2.79
CA LEU A 9 -5.34 -2.00 3.15
C LEU A 9 -4.37 -2.35 2.01
N TRP A 10 -4.57 -3.47 1.29
CA TRP A 10 -3.68 -3.83 0.18
C TRP A 10 -4.14 -3.25 -1.17
N VAL A 11 -5.44 -3.07 -1.41
CA VAL A 11 -5.94 -2.53 -2.68
C VAL A 11 -5.57 -1.06 -2.85
N LEU A 12 -5.54 -0.29 -1.76
CA LEU A 12 -5.25 1.14 -1.81
C LEU A 12 -3.87 1.47 -2.44
N PRO A 13 -2.76 0.86 -2.02
CA PRO A 13 -1.47 1.06 -2.69
C PRO A 13 -1.44 0.51 -4.13
N VAL A 14 -2.17 -0.57 -4.46
CA VAL A 14 -2.30 -1.03 -5.86
C VAL A 14 -2.96 0.03 -6.74
N LEU A 15 -4.06 0.61 -6.27
CA LEU A 15 -4.74 1.69 -6.98
C LEU A 15 -3.81 2.89 -7.17
N GLY A 16 -3.04 3.24 -6.13
CA GLY A 16 -2.00 4.25 -6.22
C GLY A 16 -0.96 3.93 -7.29
N ALA A 17 -0.45 2.70 -7.32
CA ALA A 17 0.53 2.27 -8.31
C ALA A 17 0.01 2.38 -9.76
N ILE A 18 -1.23 1.93 -10.00
CA ILE A 18 -1.88 2.01 -11.31
C ILE A 18 -2.04 3.48 -11.71
N LEU A 19 -2.53 4.33 -10.81
CA LEU A 19 -2.72 5.75 -11.11
C LEU A 19 -1.39 6.44 -11.41
N VAL A 20 -0.34 6.17 -10.63
CA VAL A 20 1.00 6.71 -10.89
C VAL A 20 1.54 6.25 -12.25
N ALA A 21 1.31 4.99 -12.62
CA ALA A 21 1.74 4.45 -13.91
C ALA A 21 1.00 5.07 -15.11
N LEU A 22 -0.27 5.49 -14.91
CA LEU A 22 -1.06 6.18 -15.92
C LEU A 22 -0.75 7.68 -16.05
N VAL A 23 -0.05 8.28 -15.07
CA VAL A 23 0.32 9.70 -15.13
C VAL A 23 1.34 9.93 -16.27
N PRO A 24 1.08 10.88 -17.17
CA PRO A 24 2.02 11.24 -18.23
C PRO A 24 3.41 11.65 -17.72
N ALA A 25 4.46 11.20 -18.42
CA ALA A 25 5.86 11.37 -18.01
C ALA A 25 6.33 12.84 -17.91
N ASP A 26 5.60 13.75 -18.55
CA ASP A 26 5.79 15.20 -18.52
C ASP A 26 5.28 15.86 -17.22
N ARG A 27 4.55 15.12 -16.37
CA ARG A 27 3.98 15.65 -15.12
C ARG A 27 4.48 14.92 -13.86
N PRO A 28 5.80 14.94 -13.57
CA PRO A 28 6.38 14.21 -12.44
C PRO A 28 5.86 14.69 -11.07
N THR A 29 5.48 15.96 -10.94
CA THR A 29 4.92 16.50 -9.69
C THR A 29 3.58 15.87 -9.34
N ILE A 30 2.74 15.59 -10.36
CA ILE A 30 1.43 14.93 -10.15
C ILE A 30 1.65 13.49 -9.73
N ALA A 31 2.51 12.75 -10.44
CA ALA A 31 2.83 11.35 -10.10
C ALA A 31 3.32 11.22 -8.65
N ARG A 32 4.17 12.13 -8.19
CA ARG A 32 4.67 12.19 -6.80
C ARG A 32 3.56 12.45 -5.78
N GLY A 33 2.73 13.46 -6.04
CA GLY A 33 1.62 13.81 -5.16
C GLY A 33 0.63 12.65 -5.02
N VAL A 34 0.33 11.96 -6.13
CA VAL A 34 -0.50 10.76 -6.13
C VAL A 34 0.17 9.66 -5.31
N ALA A 35 1.45 9.35 -5.57
CA ALA A 35 2.14 8.27 -4.87
C ALA A 35 2.16 8.47 -3.34
N VAL A 36 2.55 9.67 -2.89
CA VAL A 36 2.57 10.00 -1.46
C VAL A 36 1.15 10.05 -0.89
N GLY A 37 0.17 10.54 -1.64
CA GLY A 37 -1.23 10.57 -1.21
C GLY A 37 -1.77 9.16 -0.92
N PHE A 38 -1.53 8.20 -1.80
CA PHE A 38 -1.94 6.82 -1.60
C PHE A 38 -1.17 6.14 -0.46
N ALA A 39 0.16 6.27 -0.40
CA ALA A 39 0.94 5.71 0.71
C ALA A 39 0.51 6.28 2.08
N THR A 40 0.21 7.59 2.15
CA THR A 40 -0.32 8.22 3.36
C THR A 40 -1.73 7.72 3.69
N GLY A 41 -2.56 7.47 2.68
CA GLY A 41 -3.86 6.83 2.86
C GLY A 41 -3.73 5.44 3.47
N THR A 42 -2.79 4.62 2.98
CA THR A 42 -2.51 3.28 3.51
C THR A 42 -2.06 3.36 4.98
N LEU A 43 -1.21 4.32 5.31
CA LEU A 43 -0.79 4.60 6.69
C LEU A 43 -1.96 4.99 7.60
N VAL A 44 -2.88 5.82 7.13
CA VAL A 44 -4.08 6.17 7.92
C VAL A 44 -4.92 4.92 8.20
N VAL A 45 -5.13 4.07 7.20
CA VAL A 45 -5.88 2.81 7.37
C VAL A 45 -5.17 1.88 8.36
N SER A 46 -3.84 1.73 8.26
CA SER A 46 -3.09 0.88 9.20
C SER A 46 -3.13 1.41 10.63
N VAL A 47 -3.08 2.72 10.83
CA VAL A 47 -3.23 3.35 12.16
C VAL A 47 -4.63 3.13 12.73
N VAL A 48 -5.68 3.23 11.90
CA VAL A 48 -7.06 2.93 12.33
C VAL A 48 -7.17 1.48 12.79
N LEU A 49 -6.61 0.54 12.02
CA LEU A 49 -6.56 -0.87 12.40
C LEU A 49 -5.81 -1.07 13.73
N ALA A 50 -4.70 -0.36 13.93
CA ALA A 50 -3.90 -0.46 15.15
C ALA A 50 -4.64 0.04 16.40
N VAL A 51 -5.37 1.15 16.28
CA VAL A 51 -6.16 1.71 17.39
C VAL A 51 -7.37 0.82 17.69
N ALA A 52 -7.95 0.17 16.67
CA ALA A 52 -9.08 -0.73 16.82
C ALA A 52 -8.70 -2.16 17.26
N PHE A 53 -7.42 -2.51 17.23
CA PHE A 53 -6.93 -3.85 17.58
C PHE A 53 -6.94 -4.06 19.10
N ASP A 54 -7.55 -5.16 19.56
CA ASP A 54 -7.56 -5.55 20.98
C ASP A 54 -6.41 -6.53 21.27
N SER A 55 -5.39 -6.10 22.02
CA SER A 55 -4.25 -6.96 22.36
C SER A 55 -4.59 -8.10 23.33
N GLY A 56 -5.73 -8.03 24.03
CA GLY A 56 -6.23 -9.10 24.89
C GLY A 56 -7.27 -10.01 24.23
N GLY A 57 -7.65 -9.71 22.98
CA GLY A 57 -8.69 -10.41 22.24
C GLY A 57 -8.20 -11.65 21.50
N ASP A 58 -8.97 -12.05 20.49
CA ASP A 58 -8.63 -13.18 19.63
C ASP A 58 -7.32 -12.95 18.87
N ARG A 59 -6.61 -14.06 18.60
CA ARG A 59 -5.32 -14.04 17.89
C ARG A 59 -5.41 -13.38 16.52
N TYR A 60 -6.47 -13.66 15.77
CA TYR A 60 -6.73 -13.05 14.47
C TYR A 60 -7.97 -12.16 14.60
N GLN A 61 -7.82 -10.91 14.19
CA GLN A 61 -8.88 -9.91 14.15
C GLN A 61 -9.08 -9.41 12.72
N PHE A 62 -10.15 -8.65 12.49
CA PHE A 62 -10.51 -8.15 11.16
C PHE A 62 -10.65 -9.28 10.11
N LEU A 63 -11.23 -10.43 10.50
CA LEU A 63 -11.36 -11.57 9.60
C LEU A 63 -12.26 -11.25 8.41
N GLU A 64 -11.76 -11.58 7.22
CA GLU A 64 -12.51 -11.57 5.98
C GLU A 64 -12.50 -12.98 5.42
N ASP A 65 -13.66 -13.61 5.30
CA ASP A 65 -13.79 -14.96 4.79
C ASP A 65 -14.82 -15.03 3.66
N HIS A 66 -14.32 -15.22 2.45
CA HIS A 66 -15.12 -15.26 1.24
C HIS A 66 -14.82 -16.52 0.42
N SER A 67 -15.85 -17.23 -0.01
CA SER A 67 -15.68 -18.35 -0.94
C SER A 67 -15.20 -17.81 -2.29
N TRP A 68 -14.02 -18.20 -2.74
CA TRP A 68 -13.49 -17.78 -4.03
C TRP A 68 -13.93 -18.73 -5.14
N ILE A 69 -13.74 -20.05 -4.96
CA ILE A 69 -14.22 -21.07 -5.89
C ILE A 69 -14.84 -22.22 -5.10
N ALA A 70 -16.16 -22.16 -4.91
CA ALA A 70 -16.91 -23.12 -4.10
C ALA A 70 -16.75 -24.57 -4.60
N ALA A 71 -16.64 -24.77 -5.91
CA ALA A 71 -16.47 -26.10 -6.51
C ALA A 71 -15.16 -26.80 -6.09
N PHE A 72 -14.12 -26.04 -5.75
CA PHE A 72 -12.83 -26.57 -5.30
C PHE A 72 -12.60 -26.38 -3.79
N GLY A 73 -13.59 -25.83 -3.06
CA GLY A 73 -13.43 -25.46 -1.66
C GLY A 73 -12.43 -24.32 -1.43
N ALA A 74 -12.03 -23.57 -2.48
CA ALA A 74 -11.08 -22.49 -2.37
C ALA A 74 -11.70 -21.26 -1.71
N ARG A 75 -11.05 -20.73 -0.68
CA ARG A 75 -11.51 -19.59 0.12
C ARG A 75 -10.45 -18.49 0.19
N TYR A 76 -10.92 -17.27 0.14
CA TYR A 76 -10.17 -16.07 0.48
C TYR A 76 -10.40 -15.79 1.95
N THR A 77 -9.44 -16.18 2.79
CA THR A 77 -9.50 -15.95 4.22
C THR A 77 -8.33 -15.06 4.62
N LEU A 78 -8.64 -13.83 5.04
CA LEU A 78 -7.69 -12.90 5.62
C LEU A 78 -7.97 -12.74 7.11
N GLY A 79 -6.92 -12.50 7.88
CA GLY A 79 -6.98 -12.16 9.29
C GLY A 79 -5.70 -11.48 9.69
N LEU A 80 -5.79 -10.53 10.62
CA LEU A 80 -4.65 -9.77 11.11
C LEU A 80 -4.34 -10.19 12.54
N ASP A 81 -3.10 -10.58 12.80
CA ASP A 81 -2.61 -10.85 14.15
C ASP A 81 -1.74 -9.69 14.66
N GLY A 82 -1.35 -9.75 15.94
CA GLY A 82 -0.57 -8.68 16.57
C GLY A 82 0.81 -8.49 15.93
N ILE A 83 1.44 -9.56 15.42
CA ILE A 83 2.74 -9.46 14.73
C ILE A 83 2.55 -8.84 13.34
N GLY A 84 1.56 -9.33 12.57
CA GLY A 84 1.19 -8.80 11.27
C GLY A 84 0.85 -7.32 11.34
N LEU A 85 0.11 -6.88 12.37
CA LEU A 85 -0.20 -5.47 12.60
C LEU A 85 1.07 -4.62 12.72
N VAL A 86 2.06 -5.07 13.49
CA VAL A 86 3.34 -4.33 13.65
C VAL A 86 4.11 -4.26 12.33
N LEU A 87 4.14 -5.35 11.55
CA LEU A 87 4.80 -5.39 10.24
C LEU A 87 4.09 -4.49 9.22
N VAL A 88 2.76 -4.46 9.22
CA VAL A 88 1.95 -3.55 8.40
C VAL A 88 2.24 -2.10 8.77
N LEU A 89 2.23 -1.75 10.06
CA LEU A 89 2.53 -0.40 10.52
C LEU A 89 3.95 0.02 10.11
N LEU A 90 4.94 -0.85 10.30
CA LEU A 90 6.31 -0.58 9.87
C LEU A 90 6.37 -0.26 8.37
N THR A 91 5.76 -1.11 7.55
CA THR A 91 5.76 -0.96 6.08
C THR A 91 5.05 0.32 5.64
N THR A 92 3.87 0.58 6.19
CA THR A 92 3.05 1.76 5.85
C THR A 92 3.62 3.08 6.37
N VAL A 93 4.44 3.05 7.42
CA VAL A 93 5.22 4.24 7.87
C VAL A 93 6.43 4.46 6.96
N LEU A 94 7.16 3.40 6.61
CA LEU A 94 8.37 3.50 5.81
C LEU A 94 8.07 3.94 4.36
N THR A 95 6.98 3.48 3.76
CA THR A 95 6.67 3.75 2.36
C THR A 95 6.54 5.25 2.01
N PRO A 96 5.72 6.07 2.71
CA PRO A 96 5.66 7.50 2.44
C PRO A 96 7.00 8.20 2.75
N LEU A 97 7.75 7.76 3.76
CA LEU A 97 9.09 8.28 4.05
C LEU A 97 10.07 8.04 2.90
N LEU A 98 10.06 6.83 2.32
CA LEU A 98 10.91 6.49 1.18
C LEU A 98 10.54 7.31 -0.07
N LEU A 99 9.24 7.50 -0.32
CA LEU A 99 8.76 8.32 -1.44
C LEU A 99 9.16 9.81 -1.29
N VAL A 100 9.12 10.34 -0.06
CA VAL A 100 9.57 11.72 0.24
C VAL A 100 11.10 11.83 0.20
N ALA A 101 11.83 10.84 0.69
CA ALA A 101 13.30 10.83 0.65
C ALA A 101 13.81 10.79 -0.80
N GLY A 102 13.20 9.95 -1.67
CA GLY A 102 13.53 9.85 -3.09
C GLY A 102 13.03 11.02 -3.96
N TRP A 103 12.42 12.04 -3.37
CA TRP A 103 11.76 13.13 -4.10
C TRP A 103 12.73 13.93 -5.00
N HIS A 104 13.99 14.07 -4.60
CA HIS A 104 14.99 14.84 -5.36
C HIS A 104 15.85 13.98 -6.32
N ASP A 105 15.72 12.66 -6.29
CA ASP A 105 16.53 11.78 -7.14
C ASP A 105 16.10 11.85 -8.60
N GLY A 106 14.79 12.03 -8.86
CA GLY A 106 14.28 12.22 -10.21
C GLY A 106 14.81 13.50 -10.90
N SER A 107 15.11 14.55 -10.16
CA SER A 107 15.74 15.79 -10.70
C SER A 107 17.19 15.57 -11.11
N ARG A 108 17.92 14.69 -10.42
CA ARG A 108 19.29 14.30 -10.79
C ARG A 108 19.31 13.40 -12.02
N VAL A 109 18.36 12.46 -12.13
CA VAL A 109 18.23 11.51 -13.25
C VAL A 109 17.67 12.17 -14.53
N ALA A 110 16.82 13.20 -14.40
CA ALA A 110 16.30 13.95 -15.55
C ALA A 110 17.41 14.63 -16.38
N ASN A 111 18.54 15.01 -15.74
CA ASN A 111 19.71 15.56 -16.44
C ASN A 111 20.45 14.52 -17.30
N TYR A 112 20.19 13.22 -17.10
CA TYR A 112 20.76 12.11 -17.89
C TYR A 112 19.77 11.53 -18.92
N GLY A 113 18.61 12.17 -19.15
CA GLY A 113 17.68 11.81 -20.22
C GLY A 113 16.62 10.75 -19.86
N SER A 114 16.54 10.29 -18.61
CA SER A 114 15.64 9.20 -18.22
C SER A 114 14.50 9.64 -17.29
N ARG A 115 13.60 10.50 -17.77
CA ARG A 115 12.41 10.94 -17.02
C ARG A 115 11.43 9.81 -16.68
N ARG A 116 11.37 8.74 -17.50
CA ARG A 116 10.48 7.57 -17.29
C ARG A 116 10.82 6.73 -16.05
N VAL A 117 12.09 6.70 -15.64
CA VAL A 117 12.52 5.84 -14.52
C VAL A 117 11.95 6.33 -13.19
N SER A 118 11.78 7.64 -13.03
CA SER A 118 11.34 8.23 -11.75
C SER A 118 9.89 7.88 -11.36
N HIS A 119 8.94 7.91 -12.30
CA HIS A 119 7.56 7.48 -12.01
C HIS A 119 7.44 5.97 -11.87
N THR A 120 8.26 5.21 -12.60
CA THR A 120 8.23 3.74 -12.56
C THR A 120 8.67 3.26 -11.19
N TYR A 121 9.73 3.86 -10.63
CA TYR A 121 10.17 3.59 -9.26
C TYR A 121 9.08 3.82 -8.22
N MET A 122 8.34 4.93 -8.29
CA MET A 122 7.26 5.25 -7.35
C MET A 122 6.10 4.27 -7.46
N ALA A 123 5.72 3.89 -8.68
CA ALA A 123 4.71 2.85 -8.89
C ALA A 123 5.18 1.49 -8.32
N LEU A 124 6.43 1.11 -8.57
CA LEU A 124 7.00 -0.14 -8.05
C LEU A 124 7.06 -0.17 -6.53
N ILE A 125 7.36 0.94 -5.86
CA ILE A 125 7.31 1.03 -4.40
C ILE A 125 5.90 0.72 -3.88
N LEU A 126 4.87 1.30 -4.50
CA LEU A 126 3.48 1.07 -4.08
C LEU A 126 3.03 -0.38 -4.37
N VAL A 127 3.51 -0.98 -5.47
CA VAL A 127 3.30 -2.41 -5.73
C VAL A 127 3.96 -3.26 -4.66
N VAL A 128 5.19 -2.94 -4.26
CA VAL A 128 5.90 -3.65 -3.19
C VAL A 128 5.17 -3.47 -1.86
N GLU A 129 4.70 -2.27 -1.52
CA GLU A 129 3.89 -2.02 -0.33
C GLU A 129 2.65 -2.92 -0.31
N SER A 130 1.89 -2.97 -1.42
CA SER A 130 0.75 -3.87 -1.52
C SER A 130 1.13 -5.34 -1.34
N MET A 131 2.19 -5.79 -2.01
CA MET A 131 2.60 -7.20 -1.98
C MET A 131 3.07 -7.62 -0.58
N VAL A 132 3.66 -6.72 0.19
CA VAL A 132 4.10 -6.99 1.57
C VAL A 132 2.92 -7.08 2.54
N ILE A 133 1.80 -6.41 2.22
CA ILE A 133 0.61 -6.34 3.07
C ILE A 133 -0.33 -7.55 2.89
N VAL A 134 -0.32 -8.20 1.73
CA VAL A 134 -1.13 -9.41 1.42
C VAL A 134 -0.41 -10.68 1.84
#